data_AF-A0A9P5TFI4-F1
#
_entry.id   AF-A0A9P5TFI4-F1
#
_cell.length_a   1.000
_cell.length_b   1.000
_cell.length_c   1.000
_cell.angle_alpha   90.00
_cell.angle_beta   90.00
_cell.angle_gamma   90.00
#
_symmetry.space_group_name_H-M   'P 1'
#
loop_
_entity.id
_entity.type
_entity.pdbx_description
1 polymer ?
#
loop_
_entity_poly.entity_id
_entity_poly.type
_entity_poly.pdbx_seq_one_letter_code
_entity_poly.pdbx_strand_id
1 'polypeptide(L)'
;MPKELTRKPCEKPPPYNRPPKQKVNKDIPKTSAKPKKQPGQELLTLSDWLTVFAFIDKYPHLSQGEVVKHFKEKVDGALEFTQSSLSQNLKRRKEHEERSKSTPMALSSKWVRVVTRPDVECALLLWTHHLEEIGETYTGVMLQEKWKCFEELFNVPEGECLSGPG
;
A
#
# COMPACT_ATOMS: atom_id res chain seq x y z
N MET A 1 -12.30 13.53 -21.92
CA MET A 1 -13.21 12.45 -21.48
C MET A 1 -12.38 11.37 -20.82
N PRO A 2 -12.30 11.29 -19.49
CA PRO A 2 -11.63 10.17 -18.85
C PRO A 2 -12.52 8.93 -18.98
N LYS A 3 -11.93 7.80 -19.40
CA LYS A 3 -12.61 6.51 -19.51
C LYS A 3 -12.78 5.93 -18.11
N GLU A 4 -14.03 5.76 -17.68
CA GLU A 4 -14.37 4.97 -16.48
C GLU A 4 -13.86 3.54 -16.66
N LEU A 5 -12.98 3.10 -15.75
CA LEU A 5 -12.56 1.71 -15.67
C LEU A 5 -13.63 0.93 -14.89
N THR A 6 -14.75 0.61 -15.54
CA THR A 6 -15.73 -0.33 -14.99
C THR A 6 -15.09 -1.71 -14.88
N ARG A 7 -14.84 -2.18 -13.65
CA ARG A 7 -14.31 -3.52 -13.41
C ARG A 7 -15.43 -4.55 -13.54
N LYS A 8 -15.11 -5.70 -14.14
CA LYS A 8 -16.02 -6.84 -14.22
C LYS A 8 -16.31 -7.39 -12.81
N PRO A 9 -17.54 -7.85 -12.53
CA PRO A 9 -17.85 -8.59 -11.31
C PRO A 9 -16.85 -9.74 -11.10
N CYS A 10 -16.19 -9.76 -9.95
CA CYS A 10 -15.21 -10.79 -9.65
C CYS A 10 -15.95 -12.01 -9.07
N GLU A 11 -16.14 -13.04 -9.89
CA GLU A 11 -16.64 -14.33 -9.41
C GLU A 11 -15.71 -14.88 -8.33
N LYS A 12 -16.28 -15.45 -7.26
CA LYS A 12 -15.49 -16.08 -6.20
C LYS A 12 -14.66 -17.19 -6.83
N PRO A 13 -13.33 -17.22 -6.63
CA PRO A 13 -12.52 -18.27 -7.21
C PRO A 13 -12.99 -19.63 -6.68
N PRO A 14 -12.92 -20.69 -7.51
CA PRO A 14 -13.19 -22.04 -7.05
C PRO A 14 -12.29 -22.40 -5.86
N PRO A 15 -12.73 -23.30 -4.96
CA PRO A 15 -11.95 -23.69 -3.80
C PRO A 15 -10.55 -24.14 -4.22
N TYR A 16 -9.55 -23.53 -3.58
CA TYR A 16 -8.15 -23.70 -3.94
C TYR A 16 -7.71 -25.15 -3.71
N ASN A 17 -7.36 -25.86 -4.78
CA ASN A 17 -6.68 -27.16 -4.68
C ASN A 17 -5.26 -26.95 -4.15
N ARG A 18 -5.10 -26.95 -2.82
CA ARG A 18 -3.76 -26.95 -2.20
C ARG A 18 -3.10 -28.30 -2.47
N PRO A 19 -1.88 -28.34 -3.06
CA PRO A 19 -1.11 -29.56 -3.08
C PRO A 19 -0.86 -30.02 -1.63
N PRO A 20 -0.86 -31.34 -1.36
CA PRO A 20 -0.56 -31.85 -0.03
C PRO A 20 0.84 -31.38 0.40
N LYS A 21 0.94 -30.89 1.63
CA LYS A 21 2.22 -30.49 2.24
C LYS A 21 3.21 -31.66 2.09
N GLN A 22 4.39 -31.38 1.53
CA GLN A 22 5.48 -32.33 1.48
C GLN A 22 5.79 -32.79 2.92
N LYS A 23 5.74 -34.10 3.14
CA LYS A 23 6.16 -34.70 4.42
C LYS A 23 7.64 -34.40 4.60
N VAL A 24 7.99 -33.74 5.70
CA VAL A 24 9.38 -33.53 6.10
C VAL A 24 10.01 -34.91 6.33
N ASN A 25 11.03 -35.25 5.54
CA ASN A 25 11.80 -36.48 5.73
C ASN A 25 12.46 -36.46 7.11
N LYS A 26 12.26 -37.53 7.89
CA LYS A 26 12.70 -37.65 9.29
C LYS A 26 14.22 -37.87 9.44
N ASP A 27 14.94 -38.09 8.35
CA ASP A 27 16.35 -38.51 8.37
C ASP A 27 17.32 -37.40 7.93
N ILE A 28 17.05 -36.15 8.35
CA ILE A 28 18.00 -35.04 8.19
C ILE A 28 18.69 -34.83 9.55
N PRO A 29 20.04 -34.83 9.63
CA PRO A 29 20.73 -34.54 10.88
C PRO A 29 20.32 -33.16 11.41
N LYS A 30 19.97 -33.12 12.69
CA LYS A 30 19.52 -31.92 13.41
C LYS A 30 20.65 -30.88 13.43
N THR A 31 20.71 -30.01 12.43
CA THR A 31 21.68 -28.92 12.41
C THR A 31 21.22 -27.84 13.39
N SER A 32 22.10 -27.42 14.30
CA SER A 32 21.86 -26.30 15.23
C SER A 32 22.08 -24.93 14.55
N ALA A 33 22.37 -24.92 13.25
CA ALA A 33 22.53 -23.71 12.48
C ALA A 33 21.19 -22.96 12.43
N LYS A 34 21.13 -21.81 13.13
CA LYS A 34 20.01 -20.89 13.02
C LYS A 34 19.94 -20.41 11.56
N PRO A 35 18.78 -20.45 10.89
CA PRO A 35 18.64 -19.81 9.60
C PRO A 35 19.02 -18.33 9.78
N LYS A 36 19.87 -17.83 8.88
CA LYS A 36 20.19 -16.40 8.84
C LYS A 36 18.86 -15.67 8.73
N LYS A 37 18.51 -14.82 9.72
CA LYS A 37 17.36 -13.92 9.62
C LYS A 37 17.52 -13.20 8.28
N GLN A 38 16.66 -13.50 7.31
CA GLN A 38 16.52 -12.65 6.15
C GLN A 38 16.17 -11.27 6.73
N PRO A 39 16.96 -10.21 6.50
CA PRO A 39 16.45 -8.88 6.79
C PRO A 39 15.21 -8.75 5.91
N GLY A 40 14.04 -8.79 6.54
CA GLY A 40 12.80 -8.52 5.84
C GLY A 40 12.98 -7.13 5.25
N GLN A 41 13.00 -7.02 3.93
CA GLN A 41 13.08 -5.72 3.27
C GLN A 41 11.88 -4.92 3.77
N GLU A 42 12.15 -3.91 4.61
CA GLU A 42 11.11 -2.97 4.98
C GLU A 42 10.67 -2.28 3.70
N LEU A 43 9.37 -2.39 3.43
CA LEU A 43 8.82 -1.82 2.22
C LEU A 43 8.80 -0.31 2.37
N LEU A 44 9.49 0.36 1.46
CA LEU A 44 9.47 1.81 1.34
C LEU A 44 8.07 2.30 1.04
N THR A 45 7.75 3.45 1.60
CA THR A 45 6.48 4.13 1.43
C THR A 45 6.43 4.85 0.08
N LEU A 46 5.23 5.17 -0.43
CA LEU A 46 5.09 5.97 -1.65
C LEU A 46 5.79 7.34 -1.51
N SER A 47 5.69 7.98 -0.34
CA SER A 47 6.41 9.23 -0.04
C SER A 47 7.92 9.10 -0.21
N ASP A 48 8.47 7.97 0.23
CA ASP A 48 9.91 7.71 0.18
C ASP A 48 10.35 7.55 -1.28
N TRP A 49 9.57 6.82 -2.08
CA TRP A 49 9.82 6.70 -3.52
C TRP A 49 9.73 8.03 -4.27
N LEU A 50 8.75 8.88 -3.94
CA LEU A 50 8.64 10.22 -4.54
C LEU A 50 9.84 11.09 -4.18
N THR A 51 10.34 10.99 -2.94
CA THR A 51 11.54 11.70 -2.49
C THR A 51 12.78 11.21 -3.25
N VAL A 52 12.91 9.91 -3.47
CA VAL A 52 13.98 9.32 -4.27
C VAL A 52 13.91 9.80 -5.73
N PHE A 53 12.72 9.87 -6.33
CA PHE A 53 12.57 10.38 -7.70
C PHE A 53 12.94 11.86 -7.81
N ALA A 54 12.50 12.70 -6.87
CA ALA A 54 12.88 14.11 -6.83
C ALA A 54 14.40 14.30 -6.69
N PHE A 55 15.07 13.42 -5.93
CA PHE A 55 16.53 13.43 -5.83
C PHE A 55 17.22 13.11 -7.16
N ILE A 56 16.72 12.12 -7.90
CA ILE A 56 17.26 11.74 -9.22
C ILE A 56 17.09 12.88 -10.23
N ASP A 57 15.94 13.55 -10.22
CA ASP A 57 15.69 14.69 -11.11
C ASP A 57 16.63 15.86 -10.81
N LYS A 58 16.98 16.07 -9.53
CA LYS A 58 17.93 17.09 -9.10
C LYS A 58 19.38 16.75 -9.48
N TYR A 59 19.72 15.47 -9.57
CA TYR A 59 21.08 15.01 -9.83
C TYR A 59 21.13 13.93 -10.94
N PRO A 60 20.87 14.32 -12.21
CA PRO A 60 20.79 13.36 -13.32
C PRO A 60 22.14 12.71 -13.68
N HIS A 61 23.25 13.24 -13.16
CA HIS A 61 24.59 12.71 -13.38
C HIS A 61 24.97 11.59 -12.40
N LEU A 62 24.20 11.39 -11.33
CA LEU A 62 24.49 10.34 -10.36
C LEU A 62 24.06 8.97 -10.90
N SER A 63 24.93 7.99 -10.73
CA SER A 63 24.59 6.60 -11.01
C SER A 63 23.57 6.06 -10.00
N GLN A 64 22.80 5.05 -10.40
CA GLN A 64 21.83 4.40 -9.49
C GLN A 64 22.50 3.84 -8.23
N GLY A 65 23.75 3.38 -8.33
CA GLY A 65 24.52 2.88 -7.18
C GLY A 65 24.84 3.98 -6.18
N GLU A 66 25.21 5.18 -6.66
CA GLU A 66 25.46 6.35 -5.83
C GLU A 66 24.18 6.87 -5.15
N VAL A 67 23.05 6.82 -5.86
CA VAL A 67 21.74 7.15 -5.27
C VAL A 67 21.42 6.19 -4.12
N VAL A 68 21.55 4.88 -4.32
CA VAL A 68 21.34 3.89 -3.26
C VAL A 68 22.27 4.14 -2.08
N LYS A 69 23.55 4.43 -2.35
CA LYS A 69 24.54 4.74 -1.31
C LYS A 69 24.13 5.97 -0.50
N HIS A 70 23.75 7.06 -1.17
CA HIS A 70 23.32 8.30 -0.53
C HIS A 70 22.15 8.07 0.44
N PHE A 71 21.13 7.33 0.02
CA PHE A 71 19.95 7.07 0.83
C PHE A 71 20.20 6.06 1.97
N LYS A 72 21.20 5.18 1.82
CA LYS A 72 21.64 4.27 2.88
C LYS A 72 22.49 4.96 3.96
N GLU A 73 23.32 5.92 3.56
CA GLU A 73 24.21 6.67 4.47
C GLU A 73 23.53 7.83 5.18
N LYS A 74 22.26 8.11 4.87
CA LYS A 74 21.49 9.19 5.49
C LYS A 74 21.22 8.88 6.96
N VAL A 75 21.70 9.76 7.85
CA VAL A 75 21.61 9.59 9.32
C VAL A 75 20.17 9.66 9.83
N ASP A 76 19.31 10.38 9.13
CA ASP A 76 17.90 10.53 9.44
C ASP A 76 17.03 10.02 8.28
N GLY A 77 16.26 8.96 8.54
CA GLY A 77 15.45 8.28 7.52
C GLY A 77 16.28 7.51 6.49
N ALA A 78 17.19 6.64 6.96
CA ALA A 78 17.91 5.72 6.09
C ALA A 78 16.94 4.83 5.32
N LEU A 79 17.03 4.87 3.98
CA LEU A 79 16.16 4.09 3.10
C LEU A 79 16.95 2.91 2.53
N GLU A 80 16.57 1.70 2.94
CA GLU A 80 17.21 0.47 2.48
C GLU A 80 16.50 -0.09 1.24
N PHE A 81 17.09 0.13 0.07
CA PHE A 81 16.64 -0.50 -1.18
C PHE A 81 17.80 -0.92 -2.06
N THR A 82 17.55 -1.87 -2.96
CA THR A 82 18.54 -2.33 -3.94
C THR A 82 18.48 -1.50 -5.21
N GLN A 83 19.58 -1.49 -5.97
CA GLN A 83 19.63 -0.89 -7.30
C GLN A 83 18.54 -1.45 -8.23
N SER A 84 18.26 -2.76 -8.14
CA SER A 84 17.19 -3.41 -8.92
C SER A 84 15.80 -2.88 -8.56
N SER A 85 15.54 -2.66 -7.27
CA SER A 85 14.29 -2.05 -6.80
C SER A 85 14.12 -0.63 -7.33
N LEU A 86 15.20 0.16 -7.33
CA LEU A 86 15.18 1.51 -7.90
C LEU A 86 14.85 1.48 -9.40
N SER A 87 15.50 0.61 -10.17
CA SER A 87 15.23 0.48 -11.61
C SER A 87 13.79 0.06 -11.92
N GLN A 88 13.24 -0.89 -11.15
CA GLN A 88 11.84 -1.30 -11.30
C GLN A 88 10.86 -0.17 -10.96
N ASN A 89 11.12 0.58 -9.88
CA ASN A 89 10.27 1.69 -9.47
C ASN A 89 10.35 2.88 -10.42
N LEU A 90 11.51 3.15 -11.04
CA LEU A 90 11.64 4.17 -12.09
C LEU A 90 10.76 3.86 -13.31
N LYS A 91 10.63 2.59 -13.70
CA LYS A 91 9.70 2.19 -14.78
C LYS A 91 8.24 2.47 -14.43
N ARG A 92 7.89 2.35 -13.14
CA ARG A 92 6.53 2.56 -12.61
C ARG A 92 6.31 3.97 -12.07
N ARG A 93 7.20 4.91 -12.38
CA ARG A 93 7.15 6.29 -11.85
C ARG A 93 5.79 6.96 -12.08
N LYS A 94 5.25 6.84 -13.30
CA LYS A 94 3.93 7.42 -13.64
C LYS A 94 2.82 6.88 -12.74
N GLU A 95 2.82 5.58 -12.47
CA GLU A 95 1.84 4.95 -11.58
C GLU A 95 1.94 5.49 -10.14
N HIS A 96 3.16 5.76 -9.66
CA HIS A 96 3.39 6.34 -8.34
C HIS A 96 2.90 7.80 -8.24
N GLU A 97 3.13 8.60 -9.28
CA GLU A 97 2.65 9.99 -9.36
C GLU A 97 1.13 10.10 -9.55
N GLU A 98 0.52 9.16 -10.27
CA GLU A 98 -0.93 9.09 -10.40
C GLU A 98 -1.57 8.63 -9.08
N ARG A 99 -0.95 7.66 -8.39
CA ARG A 99 -1.45 7.18 -7.10
C ARG A 99 -1.41 8.25 -6.03
N SER A 100 -0.37 9.09 -5.99
CA SER A 100 -0.28 10.17 -4.99
C SER A 100 -1.43 11.17 -5.08
N LYS A 101 -2.05 11.31 -6.26
CA LYS A 101 -3.20 12.17 -6.49
C LYS A 101 -4.55 11.48 -6.24
N SER A 102 -4.57 10.15 -6.24
CA SER A 102 -5.81 9.38 -6.25
C SER A 102 -6.41 9.15 -4.88
N THR A 103 -5.59 8.94 -3.85
CA THR A 103 -6.10 8.66 -2.50
C THR A 103 -5.41 9.52 -1.44
N PRO A 104 -6.15 10.05 -0.47
CA PRO A 104 -5.60 10.90 0.59
C PRO A 104 -4.54 10.16 1.45
N MET A 105 -4.69 8.85 1.62
CA MET A 105 -3.72 7.99 2.32
C MET A 105 -2.63 7.39 1.43
N ALA A 106 -2.53 7.81 0.16
CA ALA A 106 -1.59 7.23 -0.80
C ALA A 106 -0.13 7.33 -0.32
N LEU A 107 0.24 8.46 0.27
CA LEU A 107 1.62 8.78 0.60
C LEU A 107 2.19 7.95 1.74
N SER A 108 1.37 7.59 2.74
CA SER A 108 1.78 6.79 3.91
C SER A 108 1.65 5.28 3.68
N SER A 109 1.09 4.87 2.54
CA SER A 109 0.84 3.48 2.23
C SER A 109 2.08 2.81 1.61
N LYS A 110 2.52 1.70 2.21
CA LYS A 110 3.59 0.83 1.68
C LYS A 110 3.13 -0.03 0.50
N TRP A 111 1.82 -0.19 0.33
CA TRP A 111 1.21 -1.06 -0.68
C TRP A 111 0.06 -0.35 -1.38
N VAL A 112 -0.26 -0.80 -2.59
CA VAL A 112 -1.51 -0.45 -3.27
C VAL A 112 -2.64 -1.07 -2.48
N ARG A 113 -3.26 -0.29 -1.60
CA ARG A 113 -4.56 -0.67 -1.03
C ARG A 113 -5.60 -0.33 -2.07
N VAL A 114 -6.22 -1.37 -2.63
CA VAL A 114 -7.43 -1.19 -3.43
C VAL A 114 -8.54 -0.91 -2.43
N VAL A 115 -8.76 0.36 -2.12
CA VAL A 115 -9.95 0.77 -1.38
C VAL A 115 -11.10 0.60 -2.37
N THR A 116 -12.08 -0.22 -2.00
CA THR A 116 -13.19 -0.59 -2.87
C THR A 116 -13.91 0.65 -3.42
N ARG A 117 -13.96 1.74 -2.64
CA ARG A 117 -14.56 3.03 -3.00
C ARG A 117 -13.76 4.22 -2.42
N PRO A 118 -12.92 4.91 -3.21
CA PRO A 118 -12.16 6.06 -2.72
C PRO A 118 -13.06 7.26 -2.36
N ASP A 119 -14.22 7.40 -3.00
CA ASP A 119 -15.16 8.51 -2.75
C ASP A 119 -15.72 8.47 -1.31
N VAL A 120 -16.10 7.27 -0.86
CA VAL A 120 -16.61 7.01 0.50
C VAL A 120 -15.51 7.26 1.54
N GLU A 121 -14.29 6.78 1.27
CA GLU A 121 -13.14 7.00 2.16
C GLU A 121 -12.76 8.49 2.27
N CYS A 122 -12.77 9.22 1.15
CA CYS A 122 -12.55 10.68 1.14
C CYS A 122 -13.62 11.41 1.96
N ALA A 123 -14.90 11.06 1.81
CA ALA A 123 -15.99 11.66 2.59
C ALA A 123 -15.85 11.35 4.08
N LEU A 124 -15.46 10.12 4.43
CA LEU A 124 -15.20 9.74 5.81
C LEU A 124 -14.02 10.50 6.41
N LEU A 125 -12.92 10.67 5.67
CA LEU A 125 -11.75 11.43 6.12
C LEU A 125 -12.06 12.92 6.33
N LEU A 126 -12.84 13.53 5.43
CA LEU A 126 -13.30 14.91 5.60
C LEU A 126 -14.18 15.03 6.85
N TRP A 127 -15.04 14.05 7.11
CA TRP A 127 -15.88 14.02 8.30
C TRP A 127 -15.06 13.84 9.59
N THR A 128 -14.05 12.96 9.61
CA THR A 128 -13.18 12.82 10.78
C THR A 128 -12.37 14.08 11.05
N HIS A 129 -11.84 14.73 10.01
CA HIS A 129 -11.14 16.01 10.16
C HIS A 129 -12.05 17.09 10.78
N HIS A 130 -13.31 17.16 10.32
CA HIS A 130 -14.28 18.10 10.89
C HIS A 130 -14.56 17.82 12.38
N LEU A 131 -14.67 16.55 12.78
CA LEU A 131 -14.83 16.19 14.19
C LEU A 131 -13.60 16.51 15.05
N GLU A 132 -12.40 16.28 14.50
CA GLU A 132 -11.15 16.65 15.17
C GLU A 132 -11.02 18.16 15.37
N GLU A 133 -11.46 18.97 14.40
CA GLU A 133 -11.51 20.43 14.52
C GLU A 133 -12.49 20.90 15.61
N ILE A 134 -13.61 20.20 15.78
CA ILE A 134 -14.59 20.46 16.85
C ILE A 134 -14.09 19.93 18.20
N GLY A 135 -13.13 19.00 18.20
CA GLY A 135 -12.61 18.34 19.39
C GLY A 135 -13.46 17.15 19.88
N GLU A 136 -14.33 16.60 19.02
CA GLU A 136 -15.14 15.43 19.34
C GLU A 136 -14.39 14.12 19.06
N THR A 137 -14.44 13.18 20.01
CA THR A 137 -13.88 11.84 19.81
C THR A 137 -14.84 10.95 19.05
N TYR A 138 -14.38 10.31 17.98
CA TYR A 138 -15.16 9.29 17.27
C TYR A 138 -14.77 7.88 17.71
N THR A 139 -15.76 6.98 17.72
CA THR A 139 -15.57 5.55 18.02
C THR A 139 -15.67 4.72 16.74
N GLY A 140 -15.06 3.54 16.70
CA GLY A 140 -15.10 2.64 15.53
C GLY A 140 -16.52 2.31 15.05
N VAL A 141 -17.51 2.24 15.95
CA VAL A 141 -18.92 2.01 15.59
C VAL A 141 -19.50 3.21 14.82
N MET A 142 -19.19 4.44 15.23
CA MET A 142 -19.61 5.64 14.49
C MET A 142 -19.01 5.69 13.09
N LEU A 143 -17.75 5.26 12.94
CA LEU A 143 -17.11 5.18 11.62
C LEU A 143 -17.82 4.17 10.72
N GLN A 144 -18.22 3.02 11.24
CA GLN A 144 -18.97 2.01 10.48
C GLN A 144 -20.37 2.51 10.09
N GLU A 145 -21.08 3.19 10.98
CA GLU A 145 -22.39 3.78 10.68
C GLU A 145 -22.27 4.90 9.64
N LYS A 146 -21.30 5.81 9.80
CA LYS A 146 -21.07 6.86 8.80
C LYS A 146 -20.61 6.33 7.47
N TRP A 147 -19.80 5.28 7.47
CA TRP A 147 -19.44 4.59 6.23
C TRP A 147 -20.68 4.11 5.49
N LYS A 148 -21.62 3.44 6.18
CA LYS A 148 -22.90 3.01 5.57
C LYS A 148 -23.72 4.19 5.06
N CYS A 149 -23.82 5.28 5.83
CA CYS A 149 -24.51 6.49 5.36
C CYS A 149 -23.89 7.05 4.07
N PHE A 150 -22.56 7.03 3.95
CA PHE A 150 -21.90 7.46 2.71
C PHE A 150 -22.12 6.47 1.57
N GLU A 151 -22.09 5.16 1.82
CA GLU A 151 -22.44 4.16 0.79
C GLU A 151 -23.87 4.37 0.25
N GLU A 152 -24.83 4.66 1.13
CA GLU A 152 -26.22 5.01 0.74
C GLU A 152 -26.27 6.32 -0.06
N LEU A 153 -25.59 7.38 0.41
CA LEU A 153 -25.56 8.68 -0.26
C LEU A 153 -24.93 8.62 -1.65
N PHE A 154 -23.90 7.78 -1.83
CA PHE A 154 -23.24 7.56 -3.11
C PHE A 154 -23.91 6.49 -3.98
N ASN A 155 -25.06 5.93 -3.55
CA ASN A 155 -25.80 4.86 -4.23
C ASN A 155 -24.92 3.65 -4.58
N VAL A 156 -24.07 3.22 -3.64
CA VAL A 156 -23.18 2.08 -3.84
C VAL A 156 -24.02 0.78 -3.86
N PRO A 157 -23.95 -0.05 -4.93
CA PRO A 157 -24.69 -1.29 -4.97
C PRO A 157 -24.17 -2.27 -3.90
N GLU A 158 -25.08 -3.02 -3.26
CA GLU A 158 -24.78 -3.91 -2.13
C GLU A 158 -23.65 -4.94 -2.39
N GLY A 159 -23.39 -5.27 -3.66
CA GLY A 159 -22.28 -6.17 -4.06
C GLY A 159 -20.87 -5.54 -3.96
N GLU A 160 -20.77 -4.22 -3.85
CA GLU A 160 -19.52 -3.46 -3.67
C GLU A 160 -19.31 -2.99 -2.22
N CYS A 161 -20.32 -3.17 -1.35
CA CYS A 161 -20.23 -2.87 0.07
C CYS A 161 -19.21 -3.77 0.76
N LEU A 162 -18.49 -3.22 1.74
CA LEU A 162 -17.58 -3.99 2.59
C LEU A 162 -18.37 -4.97 3.46
N SER A 163 -18.56 -6.19 2.98
CA SER A 163 -19.23 -7.25 3.73
C SER A 163 -18.27 -7.93 4.71
N GLY A 164 -18.25 -7.45 5.96
CA GLY A 164 -17.64 -8.16 7.09
C GLY A 164 -17.70 -7.36 8.40
N PRO A 165 -17.84 -8.02 9.57
CA PRO A 165 -17.46 -7.39 10.83
C PRO A 165 -15.94 -7.19 10.78
N GLY A 166 -15.50 -5.94 10.97
CA GLY A 166 -14.09 -5.53 10.84
C GLY A 166 -13.10 -6.35 11.65
#